data_AF-A0AAX7VSL7-F1
#
_entry.id   AF-A0AAX7VSL7-F1
#
_cell.length_a   1.000
_cell.length_b   1.000
_cell.length_c   1.000
_cell.angle_alpha   90.00
_cell.angle_beta   90.00
_cell.angle_gamma   90.00
#
_symmetry.space_group_name_H-M   'P 1'
#
loop_
_entity.id
_entity.type
_entity.pdbx_description
1 polymer ?
#
loop_
_entity_poly.entity_id
_entity_poly.type
_entity_poly.pdbx_seq_one_letter_code
_entity_poly.pdbx_strand_id
1 'polypeptide(L)'
;MNYARFLTAVSAARKPSPIRMLTELQQRSPPSLISLAGGAPNSNTFPFQSASITVKNGQTVTFDEVAMKRALQYSASNGIPELLTWMKNLQKNLHNPPTASYSPESGQMEMCVTTGSQEGLCKVFEMLVNPGDNVLLDAPTYSGTLAALHPLGCNLVNVPSDQHGMIPAALKEVLSRWDPSEIHKPGSTAPKILYTIPNGGNPTGASMTAERKKEVYELARQYDMLIIEDDPYYFLQFEKPWAPTFLSMDVDGRIIRTDSFSKILSSGLRIGFVTGPKPLVDRVVLHIQASTMHTSTFTQVRNLPLNTTQNLIVFTLNGLKEIFQREALLFVCVRADVAEWHTPSAGMFLWMKLKGIADTQQLIMEKALEKEVLLVPGGVFMINSSEPCPYVRAAFSLSTPEQIDEVNKWINNQINTYNLYNSI
;
A
#
# COMPACT_ATOMS: atom_id res chain seq x y z
N MET A 1 19.12 -0.80 -15.59
CA MET A 1 17.78 -1.22 -16.04
C MET A 1 17.33 -0.38 -17.23
N ASN A 2 16.58 -0.95 -18.18
CA ASN A 2 15.89 -0.17 -19.23
C ASN A 2 14.44 0.10 -18.81
N TYR A 3 14.20 1.24 -18.15
CA TYR A 3 12.87 1.56 -17.63
C TYR A 3 11.81 1.78 -18.70
N ALA A 4 12.19 2.12 -19.94
CA ALA A 4 11.24 2.37 -21.03
C ALA A 4 10.43 1.12 -21.40
N ARG A 5 10.98 -0.10 -21.19
CA ARG A 5 10.28 -1.37 -21.42
C ARG A 5 8.97 -1.50 -20.63
N PHE A 6 8.94 -0.87 -19.46
CA PHE A 6 7.85 -0.99 -18.50
C PHE A 6 6.78 0.10 -18.68
N LEU A 7 7.07 1.18 -19.40
CA LEU A 7 6.15 2.30 -19.52
C LEU A 7 5.10 2.05 -20.61
N THR A 8 3.85 2.38 -20.30
CA THR A 8 2.82 2.53 -21.33
C THR A 8 3.15 3.72 -22.23
N ALA A 9 2.65 3.70 -23.48
CA ALA A 9 2.80 4.82 -24.40
C ALA A 9 2.21 6.12 -23.81
N VAL A 10 1.10 6.02 -23.09
CA VAL A 10 0.45 7.15 -22.41
C VAL A 10 1.36 7.75 -21.34
N SER A 11 1.98 6.92 -20.50
CA SER A 11 2.91 7.37 -19.47
C SER A 11 4.17 8.01 -20.04
N ALA A 12 4.74 7.39 -21.08
CA ALA A 12 5.91 7.89 -21.79
C ALA A 12 5.64 9.26 -22.46
N ALA A 13 4.42 9.48 -22.96
CA ALA A 13 4.02 10.72 -23.61
C ALA A 13 3.86 11.92 -22.65
N ARG A 14 3.75 11.69 -21.33
CA ARG A 14 3.63 12.77 -20.35
C ARG A 14 4.89 13.66 -20.36
N LYS A 15 4.67 14.97 -20.42
CA LYS A 15 5.74 15.99 -20.37
C LYS A 15 5.58 16.86 -19.14
N PRO A 16 6.68 17.38 -18.56
CA PRO A 16 6.61 18.39 -17.51
C PRO A 16 5.76 19.59 -17.95
N SER A 17 4.91 20.08 -17.06
CA SER A 17 4.18 21.32 -17.30
C SER A 17 5.15 22.52 -17.23
N PRO A 18 5.27 23.35 -18.29
CA PRO A 18 6.13 24.52 -18.28
C PRO A 18 5.85 25.48 -17.12
N ILE A 19 4.58 25.69 -16.79
CA ILE A 19 4.15 26.55 -15.67
C ILE A 19 4.58 25.97 -14.31
N ARG A 20 4.58 24.64 -14.17
CA ARG A 20 5.04 23.99 -12.93
C ARG A 20 6.54 24.12 -12.74
N MET A 21 7.33 24.01 -13.81
CA MET A 21 8.77 24.27 -13.75
C MET A 21 9.07 25.71 -13.30
N LEU A 22 8.29 26.70 -13.76
CA LEU A 22 8.41 28.09 -13.29
C LEU A 22 8.09 28.23 -11.80
N THR A 23 7.09 27.50 -11.30
CA THR A 23 6.73 27.51 -9.88
C THR A 23 7.85 26.93 -9.01
N GLU A 24 8.47 25.82 -9.43
CA GLU A 24 9.63 25.24 -8.74
C GLU A 24 10.83 26.20 -8.76
N LEU A 25 11.06 26.88 -9.88
CA LEU A 25 12.12 27.87 -10.03
C LEU A 25 11.87 29.07 -9.11
N GLN A 26 10.63 29.55 -9.03
CA GLN A 26 10.22 30.61 -8.09
C GLN A 26 10.43 30.20 -6.63
N GLN A 27 10.12 28.94 -6.26
CA GLN A 27 10.33 28.43 -4.89
C GLN A 27 11.81 28.36 -4.50
N ARG A 28 12.73 28.16 -5.46
CA ARG A 28 14.18 28.13 -5.24
C ARG A 28 14.85 29.49 -5.41
N SER A 29 14.10 30.51 -5.86
CA SER A 29 14.63 31.84 -6.11
C SER A 29 14.68 32.68 -4.82
N PRO A 30 15.51 33.73 -4.79
CA PRO A 30 15.55 34.65 -3.66
C PRO A 30 14.16 35.29 -3.39
N PRO A 31 13.84 35.64 -2.14
CA PRO A 31 12.58 36.34 -1.82
C PRO A 31 12.40 37.68 -2.56
N SER A 32 13.48 38.27 -3.07
CA SER A 32 13.46 39.50 -3.87
C SER A 32 13.03 39.29 -5.32
N LEU A 33 12.83 38.05 -5.78
CA LEU A 33 12.32 37.78 -7.13
C LEU A 33 10.91 38.33 -7.26
N ILE A 34 10.74 39.32 -8.14
CA ILE A 34 9.43 39.79 -8.57
C ILE A 34 8.93 38.86 -9.66
N SER A 35 7.90 38.06 -9.36
CA SER A 35 7.28 37.13 -10.32
C SER A 35 5.86 37.56 -10.64
N LEU A 36 5.61 37.84 -11.92
CA LEU A 36 4.26 38.00 -12.49
C LEU A 36 3.85 36.78 -13.36
N ALA A 37 4.62 35.70 -13.29
CA ALA A 37 4.45 34.51 -14.14
C ALA A 37 3.55 33.43 -13.51
N GLY A 38 3.37 33.47 -12.19
CA GLY A 38 2.59 32.48 -11.45
C GLY A 38 1.09 32.75 -11.45
N GLY A 39 0.29 31.69 -11.53
CA GLY A 39 -1.18 31.75 -11.39
C GLY A 39 -1.70 31.47 -9.98
N ALA A 40 -0.87 31.67 -8.95
CA ALA A 40 -1.26 31.40 -7.56
C ALA A 40 -2.14 32.54 -7.02
N PRO A 41 -3.29 32.24 -6.37
CA PRO A 41 -4.14 33.26 -5.78
C PRO A 41 -3.47 33.96 -4.59
N ASN A 42 -3.85 35.22 -4.33
CA ASN A 42 -3.34 36.01 -3.21
C ASN A 42 -3.77 35.38 -1.87
N SER A 43 -2.82 34.86 -1.09
CA SER A 43 -3.12 34.17 0.16
C SER A 43 -3.73 35.06 1.24
N ASN A 44 -3.67 36.38 1.11
CA ASN A 44 -4.33 37.31 2.03
C ASN A 44 -5.87 37.32 1.89
N THR A 45 -6.41 36.78 0.79
CA THR A 45 -7.86 36.69 0.59
C THR A 45 -8.45 35.39 1.12
N PHE A 46 -7.62 34.48 1.63
CA PHE A 46 -8.10 33.23 2.22
C PHE A 46 -8.74 33.51 3.60
N PRO A 47 -9.87 32.86 3.95
CA PRO A 47 -10.64 33.21 5.13
C PRO A 47 -10.08 32.65 6.46
N PHE A 48 -9.05 31.79 6.42
CA PHE A 48 -8.48 31.17 7.62
C PHE A 48 -7.14 31.82 7.98
N GLN A 49 -7.06 32.37 9.19
CA GLN A 49 -5.87 33.09 9.66
C GLN A 49 -4.89 32.20 10.41
N SER A 50 -5.38 31.29 11.26
CA SER A 50 -4.53 30.45 12.11
C SER A 50 -5.27 29.17 12.50
N ALA A 51 -4.53 28.18 13.00
CA ALA A 51 -5.09 26.96 13.57
C ALA A 51 -4.23 26.45 14.72
N SER A 52 -4.86 25.74 15.66
CA SER A 52 -4.20 25.06 16.76
C SER A 52 -4.77 23.65 16.87
N ILE A 53 -3.90 22.64 16.94
CA ILE A 53 -4.32 21.24 17.00
C ILE A 53 -3.54 20.49 18.07
N THR A 54 -4.24 20.08 19.11
CA THR A 54 -3.70 19.30 20.22
C THR A 54 -3.46 17.84 19.79
N VAL A 55 -2.32 17.30 20.18
CA VAL A 55 -1.92 15.89 20.00
C VAL A 55 -2.04 15.18 21.34
N LYS A 56 -2.39 13.88 21.33
CA LYS A 56 -2.62 13.10 22.56
C LYS A 56 -1.43 13.08 23.54
N ASN A 57 -0.21 13.32 23.06
CA ASN A 57 0.99 13.44 23.89
C ASN A 57 1.13 14.81 24.59
N GLY A 58 0.12 15.67 24.51
CA GLY A 58 0.09 17.01 25.11
C GLY A 58 0.72 18.10 24.25
N GLN A 59 1.34 17.77 23.11
CA GLN A 59 1.88 18.79 22.20
C GLN A 59 0.76 19.48 21.42
N THR A 60 0.91 20.79 21.20
CA THR A 60 0.01 21.57 20.35
C THR A 60 0.74 21.97 19.09
N VAL A 61 0.16 21.64 17.93
CA VAL A 61 0.64 22.12 16.63
C VAL A 61 -0.08 23.42 16.29
N THR A 62 0.68 24.49 16.13
CA THR A 62 0.16 25.81 15.80
C THR A 62 0.53 26.20 14.37
N PHE A 63 -0.47 26.68 13.62
CA PHE A 63 -0.29 27.37 12.35
C PHE A 63 -0.50 28.85 12.62
N ASP A 64 0.58 29.61 12.70
CA ASP A 64 0.50 31.07 12.68
C ASP A 64 0.06 31.56 11.29
N GLU A 65 -0.08 32.88 11.12
CA GLU A 65 -0.59 33.45 9.87
C GLU A 65 0.30 33.14 8.66
N VAL A 66 1.62 33.07 8.84
CA VAL A 66 2.56 32.76 7.76
C VAL A 66 2.45 31.28 7.37
N ALA A 67 2.44 30.40 8.37
CA ALA A 67 2.27 28.97 8.18
C ALA A 67 0.89 28.63 7.58
N MET A 68 -0.18 29.32 7.99
CA MET A 68 -1.52 29.13 7.46
C MET A 68 -1.60 29.55 5.99
N LYS A 69 -1.06 30.73 5.63
CA LYS A 69 -0.99 31.17 4.22
C LYS A 69 -0.27 30.15 3.34
N ARG A 70 0.83 29.57 3.84
CA ARG A 70 1.55 28.50 3.14
C ARG A 70 0.73 27.22 3.05
N ALA A 71 0.08 26.81 4.14
CA ALA A 71 -0.69 25.56 4.24
C ALA A 71 -1.92 25.54 3.32
N LEU A 72 -2.49 26.70 3.01
CA LEU A 72 -3.64 26.87 2.13
C LEU A 72 -3.27 27.13 0.66
N GLN A 73 -1.98 27.30 0.35
CA GLN A 73 -1.50 27.59 -0.98
C GLN A 73 -1.05 26.32 -1.72
N TYR A 74 -0.97 26.41 -3.05
CA TYR A 74 -0.36 25.36 -3.87
C TYR A 74 1.09 25.04 -3.44
N SER A 75 1.46 23.77 -3.55
CA SER A 75 2.82 23.27 -3.30
C SER A 75 3.34 22.37 -4.43
N ALA A 76 4.57 21.87 -4.29
CA ALA A 76 5.19 20.98 -5.28
C ALA A 76 4.45 19.63 -5.39
N SER A 77 4.36 19.10 -6.61
CA SER A 77 3.58 17.89 -6.90
C SER A 77 4.07 16.62 -6.22
N ASN A 78 5.38 16.52 -6.00
CA ASN A 78 5.99 15.41 -5.28
C ASN A 78 5.92 15.57 -3.75
N GLY A 79 5.43 16.70 -3.24
CA GLY A 79 5.32 16.99 -1.81
C GLY A 79 6.23 18.14 -1.35
N ILE A 80 6.01 18.61 -0.13
CA ILE A 80 6.80 19.71 0.43
C ILE A 80 8.25 19.25 0.72
N PRO A 81 9.27 20.08 0.44
CA PRO A 81 10.68 19.67 0.49
C PRO A 81 11.12 19.06 1.82
N GLU A 82 10.63 19.60 2.92
CA GLU A 82 11.01 19.16 4.26
C GLU A 82 10.37 17.81 4.65
N LEU A 83 9.16 17.50 4.17
CA LEU A 83 8.56 16.17 4.32
C LEU A 83 9.30 15.14 3.46
N LEU A 84 9.63 15.50 2.22
CA LEU A 84 10.42 14.65 1.33
C LEU A 84 11.80 14.32 1.93
N THR A 85 12.48 15.32 2.50
CA THR A 85 13.78 15.13 3.16
C THR A 85 13.67 14.16 4.34
N TRP A 86 12.65 14.35 5.17
CA TRP A 86 12.38 13.47 6.30
C TRP A 86 12.09 12.02 5.87
N MET A 87 11.19 11.84 4.90
CA MET A 87 10.83 10.51 4.41
C MET A 87 12.03 9.83 3.73
N LYS A 88 12.87 10.56 2.99
CA LYS A 88 14.12 10.00 2.43
C LYS A 88 15.05 9.48 3.53
N ASN A 89 15.17 10.22 4.63
CA ASN A 89 15.95 9.77 5.78
C ASN A 89 15.31 8.56 6.47
N LEU A 90 13.97 8.55 6.61
CA LEU A 90 13.22 7.41 7.12
C LEU A 90 13.49 6.14 6.30
N GLN A 91 13.36 6.21 4.96
CA GLN A 91 13.60 5.07 4.07
C GLN A 91 15.06 4.58 4.15
N LYS A 92 16.03 5.51 4.20
CA LYS A 92 17.45 5.15 4.39
C LYS A 92 17.71 4.45 5.71
N ASN A 93 17.12 4.96 6.80
CA ASN A 93 17.31 4.39 8.14
C ASN A 93 16.64 3.03 8.31
N LEU A 94 15.46 2.82 7.69
CA LEU A 94 14.70 1.58 7.81
C LEU A 94 15.14 0.49 6.85
N HIS A 95 15.53 0.86 5.62
CA HIS A 95 15.73 -0.09 4.53
C HIS A 95 17.14 -0.05 3.96
N ASN A 96 17.91 1.03 4.16
CA ASN A 96 19.24 1.22 3.56
C ASN A 96 19.32 0.79 2.09
N PRO A 97 18.46 1.31 1.20
CA PRO A 97 18.35 0.79 -0.16
C PRO A 97 19.63 1.03 -0.96
N PRO A 98 20.14 0.01 -1.69
CA PRO A 98 21.35 0.15 -2.51
C PRO A 98 21.27 1.29 -3.52
N THR A 99 20.07 1.58 -4.03
CA THR A 99 19.78 2.62 -5.02
C THR A 99 19.89 4.05 -4.49
N ALA A 100 20.06 4.26 -3.19
CA ALA A 100 20.17 5.61 -2.62
C ALA A 100 21.38 6.41 -3.15
N SER A 101 22.45 5.72 -3.57
CA SER A 101 23.69 6.30 -4.09
C SER A 101 23.82 6.27 -5.62
N TYR A 102 22.81 5.74 -6.34
CA TYR A 102 22.88 5.60 -7.80
C TYR A 102 22.69 6.95 -8.50
N SER A 103 23.06 7.02 -9.78
CA SER A 103 22.68 8.16 -10.63
C SER A 103 21.18 8.13 -10.97
N PRO A 104 20.55 9.30 -11.23
CA PRO A 104 19.16 9.39 -11.64
C PRO A 104 18.75 8.41 -12.74
N GLU A 105 19.54 8.29 -13.81
CA GLU A 105 19.26 7.47 -14.98
C GLU A 105 19.38 5.97 -14.66
N SER A 106 20.26 5.63 -13.71
CA SER A 106 20.51 4.26 -13.26
C SER A 106 19.53 3.79 -12.18
N GLY A 107 18.52 4.59 -11.84
CA GLY A 107 17.48 4.22 -10.88
C GLY A 107 17.72 4.70 -9.45
N GLN A 108 18.32 5.88 -9.27
CA GLN A 108 18.43 6.50 -7.94
C GLN A 108 17.12 6.46 -7.16
N MET A 109 17.17 6.11 -5.88
CA MET A 109 16.01 6.14 -5.00
C MET A 109 15.40 7.56 -4.98
N GLU A 110 14.15 7.66 -5.40
CA GLU A 110 13.36 8.89 -5.35
C GLU A 110 12.02 8.62 -4.68
N MET A 111 11.36 9.70 -4.24
CA MET A 111 10.09 9.63 -3.53
C MET A 111 9.08 10.64 -4.05
N CYS A 112 7.81 10.28 -3.93
CA CYS A 112 6.68 11.16 -4.21
C CYS A 112 5.63 10.98 -3.11
N VAL A 113 5.26 12.08 -2.43
CA VAL A 113 4.08 12.11 -1.57
C VAL A 113 2.83 11.92 -2.45
N THR A 114 1.89 11.11 -1.98
CA THR A 114 0.62 10.85 -2.65
C THR A 114 -0.55 11.09 -1.70
N THR A 115 -1.75 11.24 -2.25
CA THR A 115 -3.01 11.44 -1.52
C THR A 115 -3.52 10.11 -0.96
N GLY A 116 -2.68 9.49 -0.13
CA GLY A 116 -2.76 8.10 0.31
C GLY A 116 -2.03 7.14 -0.63
N SER A 117 -1.64 5.97 -0.12
CA SER A 117 -0.90 4.96 -0.90
C SER A 117 -1.68 4.46 -2.12
N GLN A 118 -3.01 4.35 -2.01
CA GLN A 118 -3.88 3.90 -3.11
C GLN A 118 -3.78 4.79 -4.36
N GLU A 119 -3.66 6.12 -4.21
CA GLU A 119 -3.45 6.99 -5.37
C GLU A 119 -2.13 6.67 -6.06
N GLY A 120 -1.06 6.50 -5.27
CA GLY A 120 0.25 6.10 -5.78
C GLY A 120 0.18 4.77 -6.52
N LEU A 121 -0.48 3.77 -5.92
CA LEU A 121 -0.64 2.45 -6.50
C LEU A 121 -1.42 2.48 -7.83
N CYS A 122 -2.56 3.19 -7.89
CA CYS A 122 -3.31 3.36 -9.14
C CYS A 122 -2.44 3.98 -10.23
N LYS A 123 -1.71 5.06 -9.92
CA LYS A 123 -0.84 5.75 -10.89
C LYS A 123 0.32 4.88 -11.35
N VAL A 124 0.83 4.01 -10.48
CA VAL A 124 1.85 3.01 -10.83
C VAL A 124 1.27 1.97 -11.78
N PHE A 125 0.05 1.47 -11.55
CA PHE A 125 -0.58 0.54 -12.50
C PHE A 125 -0.85 1.20 -13.86
N GLU A 126 -1.44 2.40 -13.90
CA GLU A 126 -1.69 3.14 -15.14
C GLU A 126 -0.40 3.52 -15.90
N MET A 127 0.71 3.67 -15.17
CA MET A 127 2.03 3.89 -15.74
C MET A 127 2.55 2.66 -16.48
N LEU A 128 2.23 1.47 -16.00
CA LEU A 128 2.94 0.23 -16.34
C LEU A 128 2.12 -0.78 -17.17
N VAL A 129 0.80 -0.73 -17.07
CA VAL A 129 -0.09 -1.77 -17.59
C VAL A 129 -0.82 -1.31 -18.84
N ASN A 130 -0.67 -2.06 -19.93
CA ASN A 130 -1.55 -1.96 -21.10
C ASN A 130 -2.61 -3.07 -21.07
N PRO A 131 -3.75 -2.89 -21.78
CA PRO A 131 -4.69 -3.99 -22.00
C PRO A 131 -3.98 -5.21 -22.61
N GLY A 132 -4.28 -6.39 -22.06
CA GLY A 132 -3.68 -7.67 -22.45
C GLY A 132 -2.34 -8.01 -21.77
N ASP A 133 -1.70 -7.07 -21.06
CA ASP A 133 -0.47 -7.37 -20.30
C ASP A 133 -0.77 -8.38 -19.17
N ASN A 134 0.19 -9.26 -18.86
CA ASN A 134 0.12 -10.17 -17.73
C ASN A 134 0.66 -9.48 -16.45
N VAL A 135 -0.13 -9.47 -15.38
CA VAL A 135 0.26 -8.97 -14.05
C VAL A 135 0.21 -10.13 -13.06
N LEU A 136 1.34 -10.44 -12.44
CA LEU A 136 1.42 -11.47 -11.41
C LEU A 136 1.02 -10.89 -10.05
N LEU A 137 0.25 -11.64 -9.26
CA LEU A 137 -0.07 -11.31 -7.87
C LEU A 137 -0.42 -12.58 -7.09
N ASP A 138 -0.29 -12.54 -5.76
CA ASP A 138 -0.86 -13.56 -4.89
C ASP A 138 -2.34 -13.27 -4.59
N ALA A 139 -3.22 -14.24 -4.82
CA ALA A 139 -4.63 -14.19 -4.45
C ALA A 139 -4.97 -15.24 -3.37
N PRO A 140 -5.78 -14.89 -2.35
CA PRO A 140 -6.57 -13.68 -2.21
C PRO A 140 -5.73 -12.41 -1.97
N THR A 141 -6.21 -11.27 -2.45
CA THR A 141 -5.51 -9.97 -2.39
C THR A 141 -6.44 -8.82 -2.03
N TYR A 142 -5.89 -7.62 -1.87
CA TYR A 142 -6.69 -6.44 -1.54
C TYR A 142 -7.70 -6.14 -2.66
N SER A 143 -8.99 -6.10 -2.31
CA SER A 143 -10.08 -5.82 -3.27
C SER A 143 -9.94 -4.46 -3.97
N GLY A 144 -9.32 -3.46 -3.32
CA GLY A 144 -9.03 -2.17 -3.97
C GLY A 144 -7.96 -2.27 -5.06
N THR A 145 -7.03 -3.23 -4.96
CA THR A 145 -6.06 -3.53 -6.03
C THR A 145 -6.75 -4.19 -7.20
N LEU A 146 -7.62 -5.17 -6.96
CA LEU A 146 -8.42 -5.80 -8.00
C LEU A 146 -9.29 -4.76 -8.73
N ALA A 147 -9.99 -3.90 -7.97
CA ALA A 147 -10.80 -2.82 -8.52
C ALA A 147 -9.99 -1.81 -9.36
N ALA A 148 -8.70 -1.60 -9.05
CA ALA A 148 -7.82 -0.74 -9.83
C ALA A 148 -7.30 -1.43 -11.11
N LEU A 149 -7.05 -2.74 -11.07
CA LEU A 149 -6.45 -3.49 -12.18
C LEU A 149 -7.47 -4.00 -13.22
N HIS A 150 -8.65 -4.45 -12.79
CA HIS A 150 -9.70 -4.94 -13.71
C HIS A 150 -10.01 -3.98 -14.87
N PRO A 151 -10.25 -2.67 -14.66
CA PRO A 151 -10.57 -1.76 -15.76
C PRO A 151 -9.38 -1.48 -16.70
N LEU A 152 -8.15 -1.84 -16.31
CA LEU A 152 -6.97 -1.71 -17.19
C LEU A 152 -6.92 -2.83 -18.25
N GLY A 153 -7.78 -3.85 -18.15
CA GLY A 153 -7.86 -4.92 -19.14
C GLY A 153 -6.65 -5.86 -19.16
N CYS A 154 -5.91 -5.93 -18.05
CA CYS A 154 -4.79 -6.86 -17.90
C CYS A 154 -5.26 -8.27 -17.50
N ASN A 155 -4.40 -9.26 -17.75
CA ASN A 155 -4.60 -10.62 -17.28
C ASN A 155 -3.99 -10.75 -15.89
N LEU A 156 -4.83 -10.96 -14.88
CA LEU A 156 -4.38 -11.23 -13.52
C LEU A 156 -4.00 -12.70 -13.39
N VAL A 157 -2.71 -12.96 -13.18
CA VAL A 157 -2.18 -14.32 -13.06
C VAL A 157 -1.87 -14.59 -11.59
N ASN A 158 -2.66 -15.48 -10.99
CA ASN A 158 -2.48 -15.87 -9.60
C ASN A 158 -1.15 -16.63 -9.39
N VAL A 159 -0.44 -16.24 -8.34
CA VAL A 159 0.70 -16.97 -7.77
C VAL A 159 0.28 -17.47 -6.39
N PRO A 160 0.22 -18.80 -6.16
CA PRO A 160 -0.16 -19.36 -4.87
C PRO A 160 0.63 -18.80 -3.68
N SER A 161 -0.07 -18.59 -2.57
CA SER A 161 0.46 -18.14 -1.29
C SER A 161 0.02 -19.05 -0.14
N ASP A 162 0.79 -19.07 0.95
CA ASP A 162 0.42 -19.73 2.21
C ASP A 162 0.59 -18.77 3.41
N GLN A 163 0.66 -19.28 4.65
CA GLN A 163 0.84 -18.45 5.85
C GLN A 163 2.13 -17.61 5.87
N HIS A 164 3.08 -17.92 4.98
CA HIS A 164 4.33 -17.19 4.78
C HIS A 164 4.33 -16.37 3.47
N GLY A 165 3.14 -15.98 2.99
CA GLY A 165 2.96 -15.19 1.78
C GLY A 165 3.15 -15.99 0.50
N MET A 166 3.46 -15.30 -0.60
CA MET A 166 3.71 -15.92 -1.91
C MET A 166 4.75 -17.05 -1.85
N ILE A 167 4.48 -18.15 -2.56
CA ILE A 167 5.35 -19.33 -2.61
C ILE A 167 6.31 -19.20 -3.80
N PRO A 168 7.65 -19.07 -3.60
CA PRO A 168 8.60 -18.86 -4.70
C PRO A 168 8.62 -20.01 -5.71
N ALA A 169 8.46 -21.27 -5.26
CA ALA A 169 8.38 -22.41 -6.16
C ALA A 169 7.18 -22.32 -7.11
N ALA A 170 6.04 -21.84 -6.64
CA ALA A 170 4.85 -21.63 -7.45
C ALA A 170 5.02 -20.43 -8.40
N LEU A 171 5.69 -19.36 -7.96
CA LEU A 171 6.09 -18.25 -8.84
C LEU A 171 6.97 -18.76 -9.99
N LYS A 172 7.97 -19.59 -9.68
CA LYS A 172 8.86 -20.20 -10.68
C LYS A 172 8.09 -21.08 -11.67
N GLU A 173 7.15 -21.88 -11.18
CA GLU A 173 6.28 -22.71 -12.03
C GLU A 173 5.42 -21.84 -12.97
N VAL A 174 4.78 -20.80 -12.46
CA VAL A 174 4.00 -19.85 -13.28
C VAL A 174 4.89 -19.21 -14.35
N LEU A 175 6.09 -18.77 -13.97
CA LEU A 175 7.05 -18.12 -14.87
C LEU A 175 7.64 -19.05 -15.93
N SER A 176 7.68 -20.37 -15.68
CA SER A 176 8.22 -21.36 -16.63
C SER A 176 7.49 -21.42 -17.98
N ARG A 177 6.32 -20.77 -18.09
CA ARG A 177 5.56 -20.58 -19.33
C ARG A 177 6.27 -19.64 -20.33
N TRP A 178 7.28 -18.90 -19.88
CA TRP A 178 8.07 -17.97 -20.70
C TRP A 178 9.55 -18.35 -20.65
N ASP A 179 10.25 -18.17 -21.77
CA ASP A 179 11.70 -18.28 -21.82
C ASP A 179 12.35 -16.93 -21.43
N PRO A 180 13.19 -16.87 -20.37
CA PRO A 180 13.90 -15.67 -19.96
C PRO A 180 14.70 -14.98 -21.08
N SER A 181 15.23 -15.72 -22.06
CA SER A 181 16.00 -15.16 -23.18
C SER A 181 15.13 -14.44 -24.22
N GLU A 182 13.82 -14.66 -24.16
CA GLU A 182 12.85 -14.20 -25.15
C GLU A 182 11.99 -13.03 -24.63
N ILE A 183 12.11 -12.67 -23.34
CA ILE A 183 11.28 -11.64 -22.67
C ILE A 183 11.40 -10.22 -23.23
N HIS A 184 12.43 -9.99 -24.05
CA HIS A 184 12.69 -8.71 -24.72
C HIS A 184 12.30 -8.71 -26.20
N LYS A 185 11.85 -9.85 -26.76
CA LYS A 185 11.42 -9.89 -28.15
C LYS A 185 10.09 -9.16 -28.36
N PRO A 186 9.90 -8.50 -29.51
CA PRO A 186 8.62 -7.92 -29.88
C PRO A 186 7.50 -8.96 -29.78
N GLY A 187 6.37 -8.58 -29.17
CA GLY A 187 5.22 -9.48 -28.98
C GLY A 187 5.34 -10.47 -27.81
N SER A 188 6.42 -10.42 -27.03
CA SER A 188 6.52 -11.21 -25.80
C SER A 188 5.37 -10.86 -24.83
N THR A 189 4.72 -11.90 -24.31
CA THR A 189 3.66 -11.80 -23.30
C THR A 189 4.18 -12.03 -21.88
N ALA A 190 5.50 -12.10 -21.70
CA ALA A 190 6.08 -12.30 -20.37
C ALA A 190 5.61 -11.20 -19.41
N PRO A 191 5.22 -11.56 -18.17
CA PRO A 191 4.78 -10.57 -17.20
C PRO A 191 5.90 -9.57 -16.94
N LYS A 192 5.52 -8.30 -16.77
CA LYS A 192 6.46 -7.20 -16.48
C LYS A 192 6.39 -6.75 -15.02
N ILE A 193 5.37 -7.18 -14.30
CA ILE A 193 5.00 -6.66 -12.99
C ILE A 193 4.57 -7.82 -12.09
N LEU A 194 5.12 -7.83 -10.88
CA LEU A 194 4.64 -8.60 -9.74
C LEU A 194 4.10 -7.62 -8.68
N TYR A 195 2.84 -7.76 -8.27
CA TYR A 195 2.28 -7.04 -7.13
C TYR A 195 2.19 -7.97 -5.93
N THR A 196 2.53 -7.47 -4.74
CA THR A 196 2.32 -8.21 -3.49
C THR A 196 2.19 -7.28 -2.28
N ILE A 197 1.53 -7.78 -1.23
CA ILE A 197 1.45 -7.14 0.09
C ILE A 197 2.32 -7.99 1.04
N PRO A 198 3.62 -7.66 1.20
CA PRO A 198 4.58 -8.59 1.79
C PRO A 198 4.46 -8.74 3.31
N ASN A 199 3.75 -7.84 4.00
CA ASN A 199 3.54 -7.90 5.45
C ASN A 199 2.05 -7.73 5.76
N GLY A 200 1.50 -8.65 6.55
CA GLY A 200 0.10 -8.59 6.98
C GLY A 200 -0.87 -8.53 5.81
N GLY A 201 -0.65 -9.37 4.80
CA GLY A 201 -1.36 -9.39 3.53
C GLY A 201 -2.87 -9.25 3.73
N ASN A 202 -3.54 -8.38 2.98
CA ASN A 202 -4.98 -8.24 3.05
C ASN A 202 -5.60 -9.16 1.98
N PRO A 203 -6.35 -10.22 2.36
CA PRO A 203 -6.99 -10.44 3.65
C PRO A 203 -6.27 -11.40 4.62
N THR A 204 -5.24 -12.12 4.16
CA THR A 204 -4.68 -13.32 4.80
C THR A 204 -4.02 -13.11 6.17
N GLY A 205 -3.52 -11.91 6.46
CA GLY A 205 -2.64 -11.62 7.58
C GLY A 205 -1.22 -12.19 7.42
N ALA A 206 -0.90 -12.81 6.29
CA ALA A 206 0.38 -13.47 6.04
C ALA A 206 1.51 -12.45 5.82
N SER A 207 2.72 -12.80 6.26
CA SER A 207 3.93 -12.02 5.97
C SER A 207 4.99 -12.91 5.31
N MET A 208 5.60 -12.39 4.25
CA MET A 208 6.66 -13.08 3.53
C MET A 208 7.97 -13.07 4.30
N THR A 209 8.60 -14.25 4.43
CA THR A 209 9.90 -14.39 5.09
C THR A 209 11.02 -13.74 4.27
N ALA A 210 12.17 -13.52 4.91
CA ALA A 210 13.34 -12.95 4.25
C ALA A 210 13.86 -13.84 3.11
N GLU A 211 13.81 -15.16 3.30
CA GLU A 211 14.26 -16.18 2.35
C GLU A 211 13.38 -16.14 1.10
N ARG A 212 12.05 -16.12 1.28
CA ARG A 212 11.11 -16.04 0.17
C ARG A 212 11.25 -14.74 -0.61
N LYS A 213 11.43 -13.60 0.07
CA LYS A 213 11.68 -12.31 -0.61
C LYS A 213 12.93 -12.36 -1.47
N LYS A 214 14.02 -12.99 -1.01
CA LYS A 214 15.25 -13.17 -1.82
C LYS A 214 14.99 -14.02 -3.06
N GLU A 215 14.31 -15.15 -2.91
CA GLU A 215 13.98 -16.03 -4.06
C GLU A 215 13.06 -15.34 -5.08
N VAL A 216 12.03 -14.64 -4.60
CA VAL A 216 11.13 -13.84 -5.44
C VAL A 216 11.89 -12.72 -6.15
N TYR A 217 12.82 -12.04 -5.46
CA TYR A 217 13.66 -11.02 -6.05
C TYR A 217 14.50 -11.60 -7.19
N GLU A 218 15.21 -12.70 -6.96
CA GLU A 218 16.03 -13.35 -8.01
C GLU A 218 15.20 -13.80 -9.21
N LEU A 219 13.99 -14.32 -9.00
CA LEU A 219 13.06 -14.62 -10.12
C LEU A 219 12.66 -13.35 -10.87
N ALA A 220 12.39 -12.24 -10.17
CA ALA A 220 12.13 -10.96 -10.82
C ALA A 220 13.35 -10.45 -11.62
N ARG A 221 14.58 -10.73 -11.18
CA ARG A 221 15.78 -10.43 -11.96
C ARG A 221 15.86 -11.28 -13.22
N GLN A 222 15.67 -12.59 -13.07
CA GLN A 222 15.77 -13.55 -14.17
C GLN A 222 14.76 -13.26 -15.29
N TYR A 223 13.54 -12.85 -14.94
CA TYR A 223 12.46 -12.56 -15.90
C TYR A 223 12.26 -11.06 -16.17
N ASP A 224 13.21 -10.22 -15.76
CA ASP A 224 13.17 -8.76 -15.87
C ASP A 224 11.80 -8.15 -15.48
N MET A 225 11.34 -8.41 -14.26
CA MET A 225 10.09 -7.85 -13.73
C MET A 225 10.36 -6.72 -12.74
N LEU A 226 9.44 -5.76 -12.69
CA LEU A 226 9.31 -4.87 -11.54
C LEU A 226 8.50 -5.57 -10.43
N ILE A 227 8.84 -5.27 -9.18
CA ILE A 227 8.02 -5.66 -8.03
C ILE A 227 7.38 -4.41 -7.44
N ILE A 228 6.05 -4.41 -7.36
CA ILE A 228 5.26 -3.41 -6.65
C ILE A 228 5.05 -3.94 -5.23
N GLU A 229 5.78 -3.36 -4.29
CA GLU A 229 5.74 -3.69 -2.86
C GLU A 229 4.72 -2.77 -2.16
N ASP A 230 3.47 -3.21 -2.03
CA ASP A 230 2.43 -2.44 -1.34
C ASP A 230 2.38 -2.79 0.14
N ASP A 231 2.89 -1.90 1.00
CA ASP A 231 3.22 -2.27 2.37
C ASP A 231 2.61 -1.31 3.42
N PRO A 232 1.27 -1.10 3.40
CA PRO A 232 0.60 -0.21 4.35
C PRO A 232 0.61 -0.73 5.79
N TYR A 233 1.01 -1.99 5.99
CA TYR A 233 1.09 -2.67 7.29
C TYR A 233 2.54 -2.91 7.77
N TYR A 234 3.56 -2.40 7.07
CA TYR A 234 4.97 -2.57 7.45
C TYR A 234 5.22 -2.30 8.94
N PHE A 235 4.69 -1.19 9.42
CA PHE A 235 4.86 -0.74 10.79
C PHE A 235 3.92 -1.45 11.79
N LEU A 236 3.08 -2.38 11.35
CA LEU A 236 2.18 -3.19 12.18
C LEU A 236 2.62 -4.66 12.26
N GLN A 237 3.91 -4.93 12.06
CA GLN A 237 4.53 -6.23 12.36
C GLN A 237 4.68 -6.42 13.88
N PHE A 238 4.22 -7.57 14.39
CA PHE A 238 4.11 -7.83 15.83
C PHE A 238 5.46 -8.18 16.46
N GLU A 239 6.25 -9.05 15.84
CA GLU A 239 7.50 -9.57 16.40
C GLU A 239 8.74 -9.00 15.70
N LYS A 240 9.82 -8.81 16.47
CA LYS A 240 11.14 -8.40 15.98
C LYS A 240 12.11 -9.59 16.00
N PRO A 241 13.15 -9.61 15.14
CA PRO A 241 13.46 -8.61 14.12
C PRO A 241 12.50 -8.69 12.93
N TRP A 242 12.25 -7.55 12.28
CA TRP A 242 11.44 -7.49 11.07
C TRP A 242 12.20 -8.04 9.87
N ALA A 243 11.49 -8.76 9.00
CA ALA A 243 12.07 -9.25 7.76
C ALA A 243 12.50 -8.06 6.87
N PRO A 244 13.67 -8.12 6.20
CA PRO A 244 14.07 -7.13 5.22
C PRO A 244 12.98 -6.90 4.16
N THR A 245 12.88 -5.68 3.64
CA THR A 245 11.95 -5.33 2.56
C THR A 245 12.56 -5.67 1.21
N PHE A 246 11.73 -5.79 0.16
CA PHE A 246 12.27 -5.87 -1.20
C PHE A 246 13.12 -4.64 -1.53
N LEU A 247 12.69 -3.44 -1.09
CA LEU A 247 13.45 -2.21 -1.26
C LEU A 247 14.87 -2.28 -0.65
N SER A 248 15.05 -2.96 0.49
CA SER A 248 16.36 -3.10 1.14
C SER A 248 17.36 -3.98 0.39
N MET A 249 16.87 -4.84 -0.51
CA MET A 249 17.70 -5.72 -1.34
C MET A 249 17.72 -5.30 -2.81
N ASP A 250 17.17 -4.13 -3.14
CA ASP A 250 17.01 -3.68 -4.52
C ASP A 250 18.33 -3.17 -5.13
N VAL A 251 19.18 -4.09 -5.59
CA VAL A 251 20.43 -3.77 -6.28
C VAL A 251 20.24 -3.36 -7.75
N ASP A 252 19.10 -3.70 -8.35
CA ASP A 252 18.83 -3.40 -9.77
C ASP A 252 18.02 -2.11 -9.97
N GLY A 253 17.36 -1.61 -8.93
CA GLY A 253 16.40 -0.52 -9.05
C GLY A 253 15.07 -0.96 -9.66
N ARG A 254 14.55 -2.14 -9.27
CA ARG A 254 13.32 -2.75 -9.79
C ARG A 254 12.14 -2.74 -8.82
N ILE A 255 12.30 -2.15 -7.63
CA ILE A 255 11.24 -2.08 -6.62
C ILE A 255 10.52 -0.73 -6.69
N ILE A 256 9.20 -0.78 -6.76
CA ILE A 256 8.32 0.35 -6.50
C ILE A 256 7.56 0.03 -5.22
N ARG A 257 7.91 0.71 -4.14
CA ARG A 257 7.27 0.53 -2.84
C ARG A 257 6.21 1.59 -2.60
N THR A 258 5.05 1.19 -2.08
CA THR A 258 4.03 2.12 -1.59
C THR A 258 3.88 2.01 -0.08
N ASP A 259 4.00 3.15 0.60
CA ASP A 259 3.87 3.28 2.05
C ASP A 259 2.70 4.21 2.41
N SER A 260 2.19 4.05 3.63
CA SER A 260 0.98 4.76 4.08
C SER A 260 1.05 5.16 5.54
N PHE A 261 0.66 6.40 5.86
CA PHE A 261 0.39 6.81 7.24
C PHE A 261 -1.03 6.47 7.69
N SER A 262 -1.83 5.84 6.83
CA SER A 262 -3.27 5.61 7.08
C SER A 262 -3.56 4.72 8.27
N LYS A 263 -2.65 3.79 8.59
CA LYS A 263 -2.85 2.78 9.65
C LYS A 263 -2.10 3.11 10.94
N ILE A 264 -1.28 4.17 10.93
CA ILE A 264 -0.36 4.49 12.02
C ILE A 264 -0.44 5.95 12.48
N LEU A 265 -1.07 6.82 11.68
CA LEU A 265 -1.30 8.23 12.03
C LEU A 265 -2.75 8.61 11.78
N SER A 266 -3.20 8.59 10.52
CA SER A 266 -4.59 8.91 10.16
C SER A 266 -4.88 8.54 8.71
N SER A 267 -5.93 7.75 8.51
CA SER A 267 -6.48 7.46 7.18
C SER A 267 -7.14 8.68 6.55
N GLY A 268 -7.71 9.58 7.35
CA GLY A 268 -8.43 10.78 6.89
C GLY A 268 -7.53 11.91 6.40
N LEU A 269 -6.27 11.97 6.83
CA LEU A 269 -5.30 12.99 6.36
C LEU A 269 -4.84 12.76 4.91
N ARG A 270 -5.11 11.56 4.37
CA ARG A 270 -4.78 11.17 2.99
C ARG A 270 -3.29 11.35 2.65
N ILE A 271 -2.39 10.84 3.49
CA ILE A 271 -0.94 10.89 3.23
C ILE A 271 -0.39 9.48 3.05
N GLY A 272 0.18 9.24 1.87
CA GLY A 272 1.02 8.08 1.55
C GLY A 272 2.21 8.55 0.72
N PHE A 273 3.03 7.61 0.28
CA PHE A 273 4.14 7.92 -0.60
C PHE A 273 4.58 6.71 -1.41
N VAL A 274 5.17 6.99 -2.58
CA VAL A 274 5.85 6.02 -3.43
C VAL A 274 7.36 6.19 -3.23
N THR A 275 8.09 5.08 -3.08
CA THR A 275 9.55 5.02 -3.12
C THR A 275 9.96 4.13 -4.28
N GLY A 276 10.89 4.55 -5.12
CA GLY A 276 11.35 3.70 -6.23
C GLY A 276 12.41 4.37 -7.10
N PRO A 277 12.75 3.77 -8.25
CA PRO A 277 13.73 4.33 -9.17
C PRO A 277 13.21 5.63 -9.77
N LYS A 278 14.04 6.67 -9.75
CA LYS A 278 13.71 8.02 -10.23
C LYS A 278 13.01 8.07 -11.60
N PRO A 279 13.42 7.32 -12.64
CA PRO A 279 12.75 7.37 -13.94
C PRO A 279 11.27 6.95 -13.89
N LEU A 280 10.88 6.08 -12.95
CA LEU A 280 9.49 5.66 -12.75
C LEU A 280 8.74 6.61 -11.80
N VAL A 281 9.37 7.04 -10.71
CA VAL A 281 8.75 8.00 -9.76
C VAL A 281 8.43 9.33 -10.48
N ASP A 282 9.29 9.80 -11.37
CA ASP A 282 9.05 11.01 -12.14
C ASP A 282 7.79 10.88 -13.04
N ARG A 283 7.46 9.68 -13.54
CA ARG A 283 6.20 9.45 -14.29
C ARG A 283 4.97 9.60 -13.40
N VAL A 284 5.04 9.11 -12.16
CA VAL A 284 3.97 9.29 -11.16
C VAL A 284 3.76 10.77 -10.86
N VAL A 285 4.85 11.53 -10.66
CA VAL A 285 4.80 12.98 -10.44
C VAL A 285 4.13 13.71 -11.61
N LEU A 286 4.49 13.37 -12.85
CA LEU A 286 3.86 13.97 -14.03
C LEU A 286 2.38 13.62 -14.16
N HIS A 287 1.97 12.44 -13.70
CA HIS A 287 0.55 12.11 -13.63
C HIS A 287 -0.15 12.99 -12.57
N ILE A 288 0.42 13.13 -11.38
CA ILE A 288 -0.13 13.99 -10.31
C ILE A 288 -0.29 15.44 -10.77
N GLN A 289 0.69 15.98 -11.52
CA GLN A 289 0.64 17.34 -12.09
C GLN A 289 -0.58 17.61 -12.98
N ALA A 290 -1.21 16.56 -13.53
CA ALA A 290 -2.38 16.66 -14.39
C ALA A 290 -3.67 16.19 -13.70
N SER A 291 -3.61 15.75 -12.43
CA SER A 291 -4.78 15.32 -11.67
C SER A 291 -4.97 16.11 -10.38
N THR A 292 -4.37 15.64 -9.28
CA THR A 292 -4.55 16.13 -7.92
C THR A 292 -3.65 17.32 -7.62
N MET A 293 -2.71 17.62 -8.51
CA MET A 293 -1.67 18.65 -8.40
C MET A 293 -0.64 18.36 -7.32
N HIS A 294 -1.06 18.14 -6.07
CA HIS A 294 -0.26 17.70 -4.94
C HIS A 294 -1.19 17.27 -3.80
N THR A 295 -0.69 16.46 -2.86
CA THR A 295 -1.39 16.20 -1.60
C THR A 295 -1.59 17.51 -0.83
N SER A 296 -2.68 17.63 -0.06
CA SER A 296 -2.99 18.84 0.72
C SER A 296 -1.78 19.36 1.50
N THR A 297 -1.39 20.61 1.24
CA THR A 297 -0.25 21.24 1.90
C THR A 297 -0.50 21.36 3.40
N PHE A 298 -1.75 21.64 3.80
CA PHE A 298 -2.17 21.68 5.21
C PHE A 298 -1.92 20.35 5.94
N THR A 299 -2.19 19.20 5.30
CA THR A 299 -1.96 17.90 5.95
C THR A 299 -0.47 17.53 5.96
N GLN A 300 0.32 17.98 4.98
CA GLN A 300 1.77 17.75 4.91
C GLN A 300 2.57 18.62 5.90
N VAL A 301 2.26 19.92 6.03
CA VAL A 301 2.98 20.90 6.86
C VAL A 301 2.92 20.53 8.36
N ARG A 302 1.97 19.68 8.76
CA ARG A 302 1.86 19.20 10.14
C ARG A 302 2.92 18.19 10.56
N ASN A 303 3.57 17.47 9.66
CA ASN A 303 4.48 16.38 10.02
C ASN A 303 5.87 16.86 10.53
N LEU A 304 6.00 18.13 10.90
CA LEU A 304 7.26 18.87 10.81
C LEU A 304 8.04 19.28 12.05
N PRO A 305 7.72 18.91 13.29
CA PRO A 305 8.80 18.76 14.23
C PRO A 305 9.41 17.39 13.93
N LEU A 306 10.35 17.36 12.98
CA LEU A 306 11.02 16.16 12.45
C LEU A 306 11.55 15.22 13.55
N ASN A 307 11.94 15.79 14.70
CA ASN A 307 12.38 15.07 15.89
C ASN A 307 11.21 14.54 16.75
N THR A 308 10.05 15.20 16.78
CA THR A 308 8.87 14.70 17.52
C THR A 308 8.05 13.73 16.69
N THR A 309 8.00 13.86 15.36
CA THR A 309 7.28 12.94 14.47
C THR A 309 7.85 11.52 14.54
N GLN A 310 9.17 11.36 14.66
CA GLN A 310 9.78 10.04 14.85
C GLN A 310 9.37 9.43 16.20
N ASN A 311 9.39 10.22 17.28
CA ASN A 311 8.97 9.76 18.61
C ASN A 311 7.46 9.47 18.68
N LEU A 312 6.64 10.28 18.02
CA LEU A 312 5.19 10.12 17.91
C LEU A 312 4.85 8.83 17.15
N ILE A 313 5.46 8.63 15.99
CA ILE A 313 5.29 7.40 15.21
C ILE A 313 5.73 6.21 16.06
N VAL A 314 6.96 6.20 16.60
CA VAL A 314 7.44 5.06 17.40
C VAL A 314 6.54 4.77 18.61
N PHE A 315 6.09 5.80 19.33
CA PHE A 315 5.19 5.65 20.48
C PHE A 315 3.83 5.09 20.06
N THR A 316 3.20 5.67 19.05
CA THR A 316 1.90 5.19 18.51
C THR A 316 2.02 3.77 17.96
N LEU A 317 3.14 3.45 17.31
CA LEU A 317 3.37 2.12 16.73
C LEU A 317 3.49 1.02 17.79
N ASN A 318 4.20 1.26 18.89
CA ASN A 318 4.37 0.21 19.90
C ASN A 318 3.03 -0.15 20.56
N GLY A 319 2.25 0.87 20.97
CA GLY A 319 0.92 0.63 21.55
C GLY A 319 -0.05 -0.05 20.58
N LEU A 320 -0.09 0.38 19.31
CA LEU A 320 -0.96 -0.22 18.30
C LEU A 320 -0.62 -1.70 18.03
N LYS A 321 0.67 -2.04 17.94
CA LYS A 321 1.09 -3.43 17.71
C LYS A 321 0.70 -4.35 18.85
N GLU A 322 0.96 -3.95 20.09
CA GLU A 322 0.63 -4.77 21.27
C GLU A 322 -0.88 -5.00 21.35
N ILE A 323 -1.69 -3.96 21.09
CA ILE A 323 -3.14 -4.06 21.04
C ILE A 323 -3.57 -5.06 19.96
N PHE A 324 -3.10 -4.86 18.72
CA PHE A 324 -3.45 -5.70 17.57
C PHE A 324 -2.99 -7.15 17.73
N GLN A 325 -1.80 -7.39 18.27
CA GLN A 325 -1.32 -8.74 18.57
C GLN A 325 -2.20 -9.42 19.61
N ARG A 326 -2.54 -8.72 20.71
CA ARG A 326 -3.42 -9.26 21.75
C ARG A 326 -4.82 -9.57 21.22
N GLU A 327 -5.38 -8.68 20.41
CA GLU A 327 -6.71 -8.86 19.82
C GLU A 327 -6.73 -10.01 18.80
N ALA A 328 -5.65 -10.20 18.03
CA ALA A 328 -5.52 -11.36 17.15
C ALA A 328 -5.58 -12.70 17.93
N LEU A 329 -5.01 -12.75 19.13
CA LEU A 329 -5.04 -13.95 19.99
C LEU A 329 -6.43 -14.24 20.55
N LEU A 330 -7.35 -13.27 20.60
CA LEU A 330 -8.72 -13.52 21.06
C LEU A 330 -9.50 -14.44 20.12
N PHE A 331 -9.06 -14.60 18.87
CA PHE A 331 -9.68 -15.53 17.93
C PHE A 331 -9.25 -16.99 18.13
N VAL A 332 -8.34 -17.29 19.05
CA VAL A 332 -8.03 -18.67 19.47
C VAL A 332 -9.28 -19.36 20.08
N CYS A 333 -10.30 -18.58 20.48
CA CYS A 333 -11.58 -19.10 20.93
C CYS A 333 -12.46 -19.68 19.81
N VAL A 334 -12.15 -19.43 18.53
CA VAL A 334 -12.77 -20.18 17.42
C VAL A 334 -12.29 -21.63 17.52
N ARG A 335 -13.19 -22.60 17.42
CA ARG A 335 -12.82 -24.01 17.57
C ARG A 335 -12.17 -24.53 16.28
N ALA A 336 -11.10 -25.32 16.42
CA ALA A 336 -10.36 -25.87 15.28
C ALA A 336 -11.15 -26.92 14.46
N ASP A 337 -12.20 -27.51 15.02
CA ASP A 337 -13.18 -28.32 14.27
C ASP A 337 -14.13 -27.45 13.43
N VAL A 338 -14.19 -26.14 13.70
CA VAL A 338 -15.06 -25.18 13.01
C VAL A 338 -14.36 -24.38 11.92
N ALA A 339 -13.15 -23.94 12.16
CA ALA A 339 -12.41 -23.17 11.18
C ALA A 339 -10.94 -23.58 11.11
N GLU A 340 -10.29 -23.20 10.02
CA GLU A 340 -8.83 -23.23 9.87
C GLU A 340 -8.37 -21.79 9.70
N TRP A 341 -7.35 -21.39 10.46
CA TRP A 341 -6.76 -20.07 10.36
C TRP A 341 -5.29 -20.12 10.76
N HIS A 342 -4.57 -19.06 10.40
CA HIS A 342 -3.21 -18.84 10.86
C HIS A 342 -3.19 -17.56 11.68
N THR A 343 -2.42 -17.56 12.77
CA THR A 343 -2.20 -16.33 13.55
C THR A 343 -1.44 -15.33 12.68
N PRO A 344 -1.98 -14.12 12.46
CA PRO A 344 -1.28 -13.11 11.68
C PRO A 344 0.01 -12.69 12.38
N SER A 345 1.07 -12.45 11.60
CA SER A 345 2.34 -11.90 12.10
C SER A 345 2.41 -10.38 12.01
N ALA A 346 1.46 -9.78 11.28
CA ALA A 346 1.35 -8.35 11.09
C ALA A 346 -0.07 -7.94 10.69
N GLY A 347 -0.33 -6.63 10.73
CA GLY A 347 -1.55 -6.04 10.21
C GLY A 347 -2.69 -6.06 11.22
N MET A 348 -3.91 -6.26 10.73
CA MET A 348 -5.14 -6.04 11.51
C MET A 348 -6.31 -6.95 11.09
N PHE A 349 -5.99 -8.06 10.42
CA PHE A 349 -6.99 -8.99 9.88
C PHE A 349 -6.65 -10.43 10.25
N LEU A 350 -7.68 -11.20 10.51
CA LEU A 350 -7.65 -12.65 10.57
C LEU A 350 -8.42 -13.22 9.38
N TRP A 351 -7.84 -14.24 8.77
CA TRP A 351 -8.41 -14.96 7.64
C TRP A 351 -8.73 -16.38 8.04
N MET A 352 -10.01 -16.75 7.95
CA MET A 352 -10.50 -18.02 8.45
C MET A 352 -11.21 -18.78 7.34
N LYS A 353 -10.84 -20.05 7.13
CA LYS A 353 -11.60 -21.00 6.31
C LYS A 353 -12.65 -21.66 7.19
N LEU A 354 -13.93 -21.50 6.88
CA LEU A 354 -15.01 -22.16 7.62
C LEU A 354 -15.19 -23.58 7.08
N LYS A 355 -15.10 -24.59 7.96
CA LYS A 355 -15.24 -26.00 7.57
C LYS A 355 -16.71 -26.32 7.24
N GLY A 356 -16.93 -27.15 6.23
CA GLY A 356 -18.29 -27.53 5.81
C GLY A 356 -19.10 -26.43 5.11
N ILE A 357 -18.53 -25.24 4.91
CA ILE A 357 -19.16 -24.13 4.18
C ILE A 357 -18.43 -23.99 2.85
N ALA A 358 -19.13 -24.14 1.72
CA ALA A 358 -18.54 -23.97 0.40
C ALA A 358 -18.37 -22.49 0.02
N ASP A 359 -19.34 -21.66 0.41
CA ASP A 359 -19.38 -20.23 0.14
C ASP A 359 -19.91 -19.46 1.36
N THR A 360 -19.15 -18.48 1.82
CA THR A 360 -19.51 -17.64 2.97
C THR A 360 -20.41 -16.46 2.61
N GLN A 361 -20.61 -16.16 1.32
CA GLN A 361 -21.40 -15.01 0.87
C GLN A 361 -22.78 -14.93 1.54
N GLN A 362 -23.59 -15.97 1.38
CA GLN A 362 -24.95 -16.01 1.94
C GLN A 362 -24.93 -16.06 3.47
N LEU A 363 -24.04 -16.88 4.04
CA LEU A 363 -23.90 -17.03 5.49
C LEU A 363 -23.67 -15.67 6.17
N ILE A 364 -22.79 -14.84 5.60
CA ILE A 364 -22.45 -13.54 6.18
C ILE A 364 -23.51 -12.48 5.84
N MET A 365 -23.92 -12.36 4.57
CA MET A 365 -24.79 -11.26 4.15
C MET A 365 -26.23 -11.39 4.64
N GLU A 366 -26.65 -12.60 5.02
CA GLU A 366 -28.00 -12.86 5.55
C GLU A 366 -27.93 -13.23 7.04
N LYS A 367 -27.35 -14.39 7.37
CA LYS A 367 -27.46 -14.98 8.72
C LYS A 367 -26.62 -14.25 9.78
N ALA A 368 -25.41 -13.82 9.43
CA ALA A 368 -24.59 -13.04 10.36
C ALA A 368 -25.22 -11.67 10.64
N LEU A 369 -25.75 -11.04 9.60
CA LEU A 369 -26.37 -9.72 9.69
C LEU A 369 -27.66 -9.73 10.54
N GLU A 370 -28.48 -10.79 10.47
CA GLU A 370 -29.61 -11.01 11.39
C GLU A 370 -29.21 -11.07 12.88
N LYS A 371 -27.94 -11.39 13.14
CA LYS A 371 -27.34 -11.41 14.48
C LYS A 371 -26.49 -10.18 14.76
N GLU A 372 -26.60 -9.14 13.92
CA GLU A 372 -25.83 -7.89 14.03
C GLU A 372 -24.31 -8.11 13.98
N VAL A 373 -23.88 -9.22 13.38
CA VAL A 373 -22.47 -9.55 13.13
C VAL A 373 -22.15 -9.27 11.67
N LEU A 374 -21.09 -8.49 11.42
CA LEU A 374 -20.59 -8.22 10.08
C LEU A 374 -19.13 -8.66 9.95
N LEU A 375 -18.89 -9.55 8.98
CA LEU A 375 -17.57 -9.96 8.51
C LEU A 375 -17.50 -9.71 7.00
N VAL A 376 -16.35 -9.98 6.37
CA VAL A 376 -16.25 -9.87 4.89
C VAL A 376 -16.17 -11.26 4.26
N PRO A 377 -17.13 -11.66 3.40
CA PRO A 377 -17.04 -12.89 2.63
C PRO A 377 -15.77 -12.98 1.81
N GLY A 378 -15.21 -14.18 1.70
CA GLY A 378 -13.88 -14.35 1.15
C GLY A 378 -13.79 -14.09 -0.35
N GLY A 379 -14.89 -14.31 -1.09
CA GLY A 379 -14.94 -14.12 -2.54
C GLY A 379 -14.56 -12.71 -3.00
N VAL A 380 -14.78 -11.69 -2.16
CA VAL A 380 -14.44 -10.28 -2.44
C VAL A 380 -12.94 -10.06 -2.65
N PHE A 381 -12.09 -10.95 -2.15
CA PHE A 381 -10.63 -10.86 -2.26
C PHE A 381 -10.05 -11.77 -3.34
N MET A 382 -10.89 -12.55 -4.04
CA MET A 382 -10.47 -13.44 -5.12
C MET A 382 -10.49 -12.70 -6.45
N ILE A 383 -9.64 -13.10 -7.40
CA ILE A 383 -9.62 -12.54 -8.77
C ILE A 383 -10.99 -12.70 -9.43
N ASN A 384 -11.62 -13.86 -9.26
CA ASN A 384 -12.98 -14.12 -9.68
C ASN A 384 -13.90 -14.16 -8.46
N SER A 385 -14.57 -13.04 -8.17
CA SER A 385 -15.45 -12.94 -7.00
C SER A 385 -16.75 -13.74 -7.11
N SER A 386 -17.03 -14.33 -8.27
CA SER A 386 -18.21 -15.18 -8.48
C SER A 386 -17.96 -16.65 -8.11
N GLU A 387 -16.71 -17.05 -7.87
CA GLU A 387 -16.40 -18.41 -7.43
C GLU A 387 -16.72 -18.61 -5.94
N PRO A 388 -17.30 -19.76 -5.55
CA PRO A 388 -17.54 -20.10 -4.15
C PRO A 388 -16.27 -19.98 -3.31
N CYS A 389 -16.37 -19.26 -2.18
CA CYS A 389 -15.22 -19.06 -1.30
C CYS A 389 -15.56 -19.43 0.16
N PRO A 390 -14.91 -20.45 0.74
CA PRO A 390 -15.19 -20.91 2.10
C PRO A 390 -14.56 -20.01 3.18
N TYR A 391 -13.93 -18.90 2.79
CA TYR A 391 -13.18 -18.04 3.70
C TYR A 391 -13.96 -16.82 4.15
N VAL A 392 -13.54 -16.24 5.28
CA VAL A 392 -14.05 -14.98 5.81
C VAL A 392 -12.91 -14.16 6.40
N ARG A 393 -12.94 -12.83 6.21
CA ARG A 393 -12.01 -11.89 6.85
C ARG A 393 -12.68 -11.23 8.06
N ALA A 394 -12.06 -11.36 9.23
CA ALA A 394 -12.38 -10.61 10.43
C ALA A 394 -11.33 -9.53 10.67
N ALA A 395 -11.76 -8.29 10.91
CA ALA A 395 -10.86 -7.22 11.34
C ALA A 395 -10.91 -7.10 12.85
N PHE A 396 -9.76 -6.84 13.48
CA PHE A 396 -9.70 -6.68 14.93
C PHE A 396 -9.36 -5.27 15.40
N SER A 397 -9.12 -4.32 14.49
CA SER A 397 -8.62 -2.98 14.83
C SER A 397 -9.58 -2.04 15.57
N LEU A 398 -10.88 -2.33 15.58
CA LEU A 398 -11.93 -1.43 16.11
C LEU A 398 -12.81 -2.08 17.16
N SER A 399 -12.85 -3.42 17.20
CA SER A 399 -13.76 -4.19 18.04
C SER A 399 -13.19 -4.34 19.44
N THR A 400 -14.05 -4.27 20.46
CA THR A 400 -13.62 -4.56 21.84
C THR A 400 -13.40 -6.07 22.02
N PRO A 401 -12.64 -6.50 23.05
CA PRO A 401 -12.48 -7.92 23.37
C PRO A 401 -13.81 -8.67 23.53
N GLU A 402 -14.82 -8.02 24.13
CA GLU A 402 -16.15 -8.59 24.34
C GLU A 402 -16.89 -8.78 23.01
N GLN A 403 -16.78 -7.83 22.08
CA GLN A 403 -17.36 -7.96 20.75
C GLN A 403 -16.69 -9.09 19.95
N ILE A 404 -15.36 -9.24 20.07
CA ILE A 404 -14.64 -10.33 19.44
C ILE A 404 -15.11 -11.69 20.01
N ASP A 405 -15.32 -11.79 21.32
CA ASP A 405 -15.83 -13.02 21.95
C ASP A 405 -17.25 -13.39 21.47
N GLU A 406 -18.15 -12.42 21.33
CA GLU A 406 -19.49 -12.65 20.77
C GLU A 406 -19.43 -13.13 19.31
N VAL A 407 -18.53 -12.58 18.50
CA VAL A 407 -18.30 -13.05 17.13
C VAL A 407 -17.76 -14.49 17.12
N ASN A 408 -16.83 -14.83 18.01
CA ASN A 408 -16.30 -16.19 18.12
C ASN A 408 -17.39 -17.20 18.51
N LYS A 409 -18.25 -16.86 19.48
CA LYS A 409 -19.43 -17.67 19.85
C LYS A 409 -20.34 -17.87 18.65
N TRP A 410 -20.62 -16.83 17.89
CA TRP A 410 -21.45 -16.92 16.68
C TRP A 410 -20.85 -17.88 15.65
N ILE A 411 -19.56 -17.73 15.32
CA ILE A 411 -18.83 -18.62 14.37
C ILE A 411 -18.90 -20.07 14.83
N ASN A 412 -18.61 -20.33 16.11
CA ASN A 412 -18.59 -21.66 16.69
C ASN A 412 -19.93 -22.42 16.61
N ASN A 413 -21.04 -21.67 16.52
CA ASN A 413 -22.39 -22.22 16.41
C ASN A 413 -22.84 -22.49 14.96
N GLN A 414 -22.15 -21.94 13.95
CA GLN A 414 -22.61 -21.99 12.56
C GLN A 414 -22.51 -23.37 11.90
N ILE A 415 -21.51 -24.19 12.21
CA ILE A 415 -21.39 -25.51 11.56
C ILE A 415 -22.54 -26.45 11.94
N ASN A 416 -23.00 -26.37 13.18
CA ASN A 416 -24.10 -27.20 13.67
C ASN A 416 -25.43 -26.80 13.03
N THR A 417 -25.60 -25.52 12.65
CA THR A 417 -26.84 -25.01 12.05
C THR A 417 -26.81 -25.08 10.53
N TYR A 418 -25.73 -24.67 9.86
CA TYR A 418 -25.74 -24.49 8.40
C TYR A 418 -25.91 -25.81 7.62
N ASN A 419 -25.34 -26.93 8.11
CA ASN A 419 -25.51 -28.24 7.48
C ASN A 419 -26.94 -28.82 7.62
N LEU A 420 -27.68 -28.45 8.68
CA LEU A 420 -29.06 -28.91 8.88
C LEU A 420 -30.04 -28.22 7.93
N TYR A 421 -29.79 -26.95 7.55
CA TYR A 421 -30.71 -26.17 6.71
C TYR A 421 -30.51 -26.36 5.20
N ASN A 422 -29.31 -26.72 4.73
CA ASN A 422 -29.06 -27.00 3.31
C ASN A 422 -29.30 -28.48 2.93
N SER A 423 -29.82 -29.28 3.87
CA SER A 423 -30.20 -30.68 3.65
C SER A 423 -31.71 -30.86 3.37
N ILE A 424 -32.45 -29.77 3.14
CA ILE A 424 -33.90 -29.75 2.89
C ILE A 424 -34.19 -29.21 1.50
#